data_AF-A0A382MUV3-F1
#
_entry.id   AF-A0A382MUV3-F1
#
_cell.length_a   1.000
_cell.length_b   1.000
_cell.length_c   1.000
_cell.angle_alpha   90.00
_cell.angle_beta   90.00
_cell.angle_gamma   90.00
#
_symmetry.space_group_name_H-M   'P 1'
#
loop_
_entity.id
_entity.type
_entity.pdbx_description
1 polymer ?
#
loop_
_entity_poly.entity_id
_entity_poly.type
_entity_poly.pdbx_seq_one_letter_code
_entity_poly.pdbx_strand_id
1 'polypeptide(L)'
;MSHDEVKNPFPGLRPFEFGDNHLFFGRDQQTTELTTRLRKNRFVAVVGTSGSGKSSLVRAGLMPELLSGTMAGVGSSWETTVMRPGGDPLTNLAAAIVEADLYDSDEEDIASQVRATLTRSGLGLVEAMRQSELPEGTNFLLVVDQFEEIFRFRRSDDATDEQAAFFVNLLLEASAQADLPLYVIITMRSDFLGECSQFPRLADTVNEGEFLIPRLNRDQRKEAIVGPIKVARGEITDRLLLRLLNDIGDD
;
A
#
# COMPACT_ATOMS: atom_id res chain seq x y z
N MET A 1 3.73 9.27 43.90
CA MET A 1 2.84 8.73 42.85
C MET A 1 3.41 9.21 41.53
N SER A 2 4.13 8.34 40.80
CA SER A 2 4.59 8.67 39.46
C SER A 2 3.35 8.88 38.59
N HIS A 3 3.21 10.06 38.02
CA HIS A 3 2.26 10.23 36.91
C HIS A 3 2.87 9.41 35.78
N ASP A 4 2.27 8.27 35.45
CA ASP A 4 2.55 7.61 34.17
C ASP A 4 2.24 8.64 33.10
N GLU A 5 3.28 9.09 32.41
CA GLU A 5 3.18 10.08 31.34
C GLU A 5 2.31 9.47 30.24
N VAL A 6 1.11 10.02 30.03
CA VAL A 6 0.21 9.56 28.97
C VAL A 6 0.91 9.81 27.64
N LYS A 7 1.49 8.76 27.06
CA LYS A 7 2.17 8.82 25.77
C LYS A 7 1.14 9.22 24.71
N ASN A 8 1.41 10.29 23.97
CA ASN A 8 0.53 10.75 22.89
C ASN A 8 0.32 9.60 21.86
N PRO A 9 -0.91 9.09 21.69
CA PRO A 9 -1.18 7.97 20.79
C PRO A 9 -1.27 8.37 19.33
N PHE A 10 -1.28 9.67 19.01
CA PHE A 10 -1.43 10.14 17.65
C PHE A 10 -0.06 10.31 16.97
N PRO A 11 0.14 9.69 15.80
CA PRO A 11 1.43 9.74 15.10
C PRO A 11 1.74 11.12 14.49
N GLY A 12 0.78 12.04 14.45
CA GLY A 12 0.91 13.35 13.81
C GLY A 12 0.67 13.25 12.30
N LEU A 13 1.54 13.87 11.49
CA LEU A 13 1.40 13.92 10.03
C LEU A 13 1.97 12.69 9.31
N ARG A 14 2.76 11.86 9.99
CA ARG A 14 3.24 10.62 9.38
C ARG A 14 2.06 9.66 9.16
N PRO A 15 2.06 8.86 8.09
CA PRO A 15 1.12 7.76 7.94
C PRO A 15 1.19 6.80 9.15
N PHE A 16 0.08 6.11 9.40
CA PHE A 16 0.09 4.95 10.28
C PHE A 16 0.81 3.81 9.55
N GLU A 17 1.72 3.15 10.25
CA GLU A 17 2.47 2.00 9.74
C GLU A 17 1.85 0.70 10.27
N PHE A 18 2.34 -0.45 9.80
CA PHE A 18 1.87 -1.78 10.21
C PHE A 18 1.78 -1.94 11.74
N GLY A 19 2.81 -1.51 12.47
CA GLY A 19 2.85 -1.59 13.94
C GLY A 19 1.86 -0.68 14.67
N ASP A 20 1.27 0.31 13.98
CA ASP A 20 0.28 1.22 14.57
C ASP A 20 -1.16 0.72 14.40
N ASN A 21 -1.39 -0.52 13.93
CA ASN A 21 -2.72 -1.07 13.65
C ASN A 21 -3.70 -0.93 14.84
N HIS A 22 -3.21 -1.11 16.06
CA HIS A 22 -3.94 -1.00 17.32
C HIS A 22 -4.39 0.44 17.64
N LEU A 23 -3.91 1.42 16.88
CA LEU A 23 -4.28 2.84 16.96
C LEU A 23 -5.05 3.30 15.70
N PHE A 24 -5.31 2.42 14.74
CA PHE A 24 -5.93 2.78 13.46
C PHE A 24 -7.44 2.51 13.47
N PHE A 25 -8.22 3.48 13.94
CA PHE A 25 -9.68 3.36 14.10
C PHE A 25 -10.48 4.14 13.04
N GLY A 26 -11.77 3.79 12.90
CA GLY A 26 -12.71 4.47 12.00
C GLY A 26 -12.61 4.04 10.53
N ARG A 27 -11.77 3.04 10.22
CA ARG A 27 -11.52 2.57 8.85
C ARG A 27 -11.88 1.09 8.62
N ASP A 28 -12.45 0.41 9.60
CA ASP A 28 -12.72 -1.04 9.55
C ASP A 28 -13.54 -1.45 8.32
N GLN A 29 -14.59 -0.67 7.99
CA GLN A 29 -15.42 -0.91 6.81
C GLN A 29 -14.60 -0.80 5.52
N GLN A 30 -13.78 0.25 5.40
CA GLN A 30 -12.96 0.48 4.21
C GLN A 30 -11.86 -0.57 4.09
N THR A 31 -11.29 -1.04 5.20
CA THR A 31 -10.32 -2.14 5.18
C THR A 31 -10.97 -3.41 4.65
N THR A 32 -12.13 -3.79 5.18
CA THR A 32 -12.87 -4.98 4.74
C THR A 32 -13.25 -4.93 3.25
N GLU A 33 -13.70 -3.75 2.78
CA GLU A 33 -14.05 -3.56 1.37
C GLU A 33 -12.80 -3.63 0.47
N LEU A 34 -11.69 -3.03 0.89
CA LEU A 34 -10.41 -3.08 0.18
C LEU A 34 -9.88 -4.52 0.11
N THR A 35 -9.93 -5.27 1.20
CA THR A 35 -9.61 -6.71 1.26
C THR A 35 -10.47 -7.49 0.25
N THR A 36 -11.78 -7.24 0.22
CA THR A 36 -12.70 -7.90 -0.71
C THR A 36 -12.36 -7.57 -2.16
N ARG A 37 -12.00 -6.31 -2.43
CA ARG A 37 -11.58 -5.86 -3.77
C ARG A 37 -10.29 -6.52 -4.20
N LEU A 38 -9.31 -6.64 -3.32
CA LEU A 38 -8.02 -7.30 -3.57
C LEU A 38 -8.18 -8.81 -3.81
N ARG A 39 -9.15 -9.47 -3.14
CA ARG A 39 -9.45 -10.88 -3.44
C ARG A 39 -10.03 -11.06 -4.83
N LYS A 40 -10.93 -10.17 -5.23
CA LYS A 40 -11.56 -10.21 -6.54
C LYS A 40 -10.57 -9.86 -7.66
N ASN A 41 -9.72 -8.87 -7.41
CA ASN A 41 -8.77 -8.34 -8.37
C ASN A 41 -7.36 -8.42 -7.78
N ARG A 42 -6.43 -9.09 -8.47
CA ARG A 42 -5.01 -9.12 -8.07
C ARG A 42 -4.30 -7.78 -8.21
N PHE A 43 -4.95 -6.78 -8.82
CA PHE A 43 -4.50 -5.40 -8.90
C PHE A 43 -5.58 -4.47 -8.36
N VAL A 44 -5.21 -3.58 -7.43
CA VAL A 44 -6.12 -2.58 -6.87
C VAL A 44 -5.46 -1.21 -6.82
N ALA A 45 -6.17 -0.19 -7.29
CA ALA A 45 -5.74 1.21 -7.19
C ALA A 45 -6.47 1.90 -6.04
N VAL A 46 -5.76 2.22 -4.96
CA VAL A 46 -6.29 3.00 -3.84
C VAL A 46 -6.10 4.48 -4.13
N VAL A 47 -7.21 5.17 -4.41
CA VAL A 47 -7.21 6.52 -4.95
C VAL A 47 -7.86 7.50 -3.97
N GLY A 48 -7.39 8.76 -3.95
CA GLY A 48 -8.01 9.84 -3.17
C GLY A 48 -7.11 11.03 -2.95
N THR A 49 -7.64 12.10 -2.37
CA THR A 49 -6.89 13.35 -2.14
C THR A 49 -5.65 13.16 -1.28
N SER A 50 -4.71 14.11 -1.32
CA SER A 50 -3.57 14.11 -0.39
C SER A 50 -4.07 14.16 1.06
N GLY A 51 -3.44 13.41 1.96
CA GLY A 51 -3.83 13.35 3.38
C GLY A 51 -5.12 12.57 3.68
N SER A 52 -5.79 11.97 2.70
CA SER A 52 -7.01 11.16 2.91
C SER A 52 -6.80 9.84 3.68
N GLY A 53 -5.53 9.46 3.89
CA GLY A 53 -5.15 8.25 4.62
C GLY A 53 -4.93 7.01 3.76
N LYS A 54 -4.69 7.14 2.44
CA LYS A 54 -4.43 6.00 1.52
C LYS A 54 -3.34 5.05 2.04
N SER A 55 -2.15 5.60 2.32
CA SER A 55 -1.01 4.81 2.80
C SER A 55 -1.32 4.18 4.17
N SER A 56 -1.95 4.93 5.08
CA SER A 56 -2.39 4.40 6.39
C SER A 56 -3.41 3.26 6.25
N LEU A 57 -4.39 3.39 5.35
CA LEU A 57 -5.40 2.36 5.11
C LEU A 57 -4.77 1.06 4.63
N VAL A 58 -3.80 1.14 3.72
CA VAL A 58 -3.08 -0.03 3.23
C VAL A 58 -2.19 -0.62 4.32
N ARG A 59 -1.36 0.22 4.97
CA ARG A 59 -0.30 -0.25 5.87
C ARG A 59 -0.78 -0.64 7.26
N ALA A 60 -1.69 0.13 7.85
CA ALA A 60 -2.19 -0.10 9.21
C ALA A 60 -3.58 -0.75 9.25
N GLY A 61 -4.31 -0.74 8.13
CA GLY A 61 -5.58 -1.45 7.98
C GLY A 61 -5.38 -2.80 7.28
N LEU A 62 -5.13 -2.75 5.97
CA LEU A 62 -5.17 -3.93 5.10
C LEU A 62 -4.08 -4.94 5.46
N MET A 63 -2.81 -4.55 5.46
CA MET A 63 -1.69 -5.49 5.69
C MET A 63 -1.83 -6.29 7.01
N PRO A 64 -2.20 -5.67 8.16
CA PRO A 64 -2.56 -6.39 9.38
C PRO A 64 -3.72 -7.38 9.20
N GLU A 65 -4.77 -7.00 8.48
CA GLU A 65 -5.91 -7.89 8.20
C GLU A 65 -5.46 -9.11 7.39
N LEU A 66 -4.60 -8.93 6.38
CA LEU A 66 -4.02 -10.02 5.59
C LEU A 66 -3.21 -11.00 6.45
N LEU A 67 -2.27 -10.48 7.23
CA LEU A 67 -1.35 -11.27 8.06
C LEU A 67 -2.04 -11.94 9.26
N SER A 68 -3.21 -11.43 9.68
CA SER A 68 -4.00 -12.06 10.74
C SER A 68 -4.69 -13.37 10.31
N GLY A 69 -4.63 -13.73 9.02
CA GLY A 69 -5.23 -14.96 8.49
C GLY A 69 -6.77 -14.93 8.44
N THR A 70 -7.40 -13.77 8.63
CA THR A 70 -8.86 -13.60 8.56
C THR A 70 -9.39 -13.64 7.11
N MET A 71 -8.49 -13.75 6.13
CA MET A 71 -8.81 -13.99 4.73
C MET A 71 -9.35 -15.42 4.47
N ALA A 72 -10.67 -15.61 4.56
CA ALA A 72 -11.29 -16.85 4.13
C ALA A 72 -11.12 -17.08 2.60
N GLY A 73 -10.52 -18.21 2.21
CA GLY A 73 -10.45 -18.72 0.83
C GLY A 73 -9.17 -18.40 0.04
N VAL A 74 -8.29 -17.56 0.58
CA VAL A 74 -6.92 -17.34 0.09
C VAL A 74 -5.99 -17.82 1.20
N GLY A 75 -4.87 -18.47 0.88
CA GLY A 75 -3.96 -19.01 1.90
C GLY A 75 -3.68 -18.00 3.02
N SER A 76 -3.54 -18.45 4.27
CA SER A 76 -3.36 -17.57 5.41
C SER A 76 -1.94 -16.98 5.51
N SER A 77 -1.01 -17.42 4.67
CA SER A 77 0.35 -16.89 4.61
C SER A 77 0.44 -15.78 3.57
N TRP A 78 0.86 -14.61 4.04
CA TRP A 78 1.09 -13.43 3.23
C TRP A 78 2.51 -12.94 3.51
N GLU A 79 3.20 -12.53 2.45
CA GLU A 79 4.38 -11.68 2.53
C GLU A 79 4.07 -10.37 1.83
N THR A 80 4.61 -9.27 2.35
CA THR A 80 4.25 -7.93 1.88
C THR A 80 5.46 -7.04 1.78
N THR A 81 5.56 -6.27 0.70
CA THR A 81 6.56 -5.21 0.59
C THR A 81 5.93 -3.89 0.15
N VAL A 82 6.58 -2.79 0.49
CA VAL A 82 6.15 -1.44 0.12
C VAL A 82 7.30 -0.70 -0.53
N MET A 83 7.04 -0.10 -1.69
CA MET A 83 8.00 0.73 -2.41
C MET A 83 7.41 2.08 -2.80
N ARG A 84 8.26 3.01 -3.23
CA ARG A 84 7.89 4.21 -3.98
C ARG A 84 8.66 4.27 -5.29
N PRO A 85 8.05 4.68 -6.42
CA PRO A 85 8.75 4.73 -7.70
C PRO A 85 10.01 5.61 -7.65
N GLY A 86 9.93 6.79 -7.06
CA GLY A 86 11.06 7.71 -6.96
C GLY A 86 11.68 8.07 -8.32
N GLY A 87 12.98 8.32 -8.33
CA GLY A 87 13.76 8.64 -9.53
C GLY A 87 14.35 7.43 -10.27
N ASP A 88 14.11 6.21 -9.79
CA ASP A 88 14.54 4.96 -10.44
C ASP A 88 13.62 3.82 -9.97
N PRO A 89 12.47 3.62 -10.64
CA PRO A 89 11.44 2.69 -10.17
C PRO A 89 11.90 1.22 -10.18
N LEU A 90 12.82 0.86 -11.08
CA LEU A 90 13.32 -0.52 -11.20
C LEU A 90 14.31 -0.85 -10.08
N THR A 91 15.20 0.08 -9.76
CA THR A 91 16.13 -0.08 -8.64
C THR A 91 15.38 -0.08 -7.30
N ASN A 92 14.39 0.81 -7.14
CA ASN A 92 13.56 0.85 -5.93
C ASN A 92 12.69 -0.40 -5.76
N LEU A 93 12.19 -0.98 -6.85
CA LEU A 93 11.49 -2.26 -6.81
C LEU A 93 12.44 -3.38 -6.38
N ALA A 94 13.63 -3.47 -6.95
CA ALA A 94 14.61 -4.49 -6.57
C ALA A 94 14.98 -4.40 -5.08
N ALA A 95 15.25 -3.19 -4.58
CA ALA A 95 15.56 -2.96 -3.18
C ALA A 95 14.41 -3.38 -2.25
N ALA A 96 13.17 -2.99 -2.57
CA ALA A 96 12.00 -3.34 -1.76
C ALA A 96 11.74 -4.85 -1.71
N ILE A 97 12.04 -5.59 -2.78
CA ILE A 97 11.91 -7.04 -2.76
C ILE A 97 12.98 -7.68 -1.87
N VAL A 98 14.23 -7.19 -1.93
CA VAL A 98 15.31 -7.70 -1.05
C VAL A 98 15.02 -7.39 0.42
N GLU A 99 14.49 -6.20 0.72
CA GLU A 99 14.07 -5.82 2.08
C GLU A 99 12.91 -6.65 2.63
N ALA A 100 12.19 -7.40 1.79
CA ALA A 100 11.13 -8.30 2.22
C ALA A 100 11.66 -9.61 2.86
N ASP A 101 12.98 -9.73 3.07
CA ASP A 101 13.64 -10.90 3.66
C ASP A 101 13.35 -12.21 2.88
N LEU A 102 13.16 -12.08 1.57
CA LEU A 102 12.89 -13.18 0.64
C LEU A 102 14.17 -13.66 -0.08
N TYR A 103 15.32 -13.12 0.27
CA TYR A 103 16.63 -13.48 -0.27
C TYR A 103 17.63 -13.55 0.88
N ASP A 104 18.59 -14.47 0.78
CA ASP A 104 19.66 -14.61 1.77
C ASP A 104 20.50 -13.33 1.83
N SER A 105 20.37 -12.57 2.92
CA SER A 105 21.01 -11.28 3.13
C SER A 105 22.56 -11.31 3.13
N ASP A 106 23.16 -12.50 3.20
CA ASP A 106 24.61 -12.68 3.19
C ASP A 106 25.22 -12.66 1.78
N GLU A 107 24.41 -12.69 0.73
CA GLU A 107 24.89 -12.52 -0.65
C GLU A 107 25.22 -11.04 -0.96
N GLU A 108 26.44 -10.77 -1.43
CA GLU A 108 26.79 -9.46 -1.98
C GLU A 108 26.01 -9.22 -3.29
N ASP A 109 25.59 -7.97 -3.51
CA ASP A 109 24.94 -7.49 -4.75
C ASP A 109 23.57 -8.09 -5.11
N ILE A 110 22.83 -8.71 -4.17
CA ILE A 110 21.49 -9.28 -4.44
C ILE A 110 20.56 -8.29 -5.14
N ALA A 111 20.51 -7.04 -4.68
CA ALA A 111 19.66 -6.01 -5.29
C ALA A 111 19.99 -5.79 -6.78
N SER A 112 21.26 -5.85 -7.16
CA SER A 112 21.70 -5.77 -8.56
C SER A 112 21.29 -7.00 -9.36
N GLN A 113 21.35 -8.20 -8.75
CA GLN A 113 20.90 -9.44 -9.36
C GLN A 113 19.39 -9.46 -9.58
N VAL A 114 18.61 -9.10 -8.57
CA VAL A 114 17.15 -8.94 -8.66
C VAL A 114 16.80 -7.92 -9.73
N ARG A 115 17.46 -6.76 -9.74
CA ARG A 115 17.29 -5.75 -10.79
C ARG A 115 17.58 -6.31 -12.18
N ALA A 116 18.67 -7.07 -12.34
CA ALA A 116 18.99 -7.71 -13.61
C ALA A 116 17.85 -8.65 -14.03
N THR A 117 17.33 -9.49 -13.13
CA THR A 117 16.17 -10.37 -13.38
C THR A 117 14.93 -9.58 -13.77
N LEU A 118 14.59 -8.51 -13.04
CA LEU A 118 13.45 -7.63 -13.36
C LEU A 118 13.52 -7.07 -14.79
N THR A 119 14.72 -6.76 -15.28
CA THR A 119 14.93 -6.15 -16.60
C THR A 119 15.02 -7.14 -17.78
N ARG A 120 14.99 -8.46 -17.53
CA ARG A 120 15.12 -9.46 -18.61
C ARG A 120 13.89 -9.55 -19.50
N SER A 121 12.70 -9.40 -18.93
CA SER A 121 11.44 -9.63 -19.63
C SER A 121 10.28 -8.89 -18.96
N GLY A 122 9.13 -8.79 -19.64
CA GLY A 122 7.90 -8.27 -19.02
C GLY A 122 7.40 -9.12 -17.84
N LEU A 123 7.89 -10.35 -17.68
CA LEU A 123 7.61 -11.24 -16.56
C LEU A 123 8.71 -11.19 -15.48
N GLY A 124 9.64 -10.24 -15.55
CA GLY A 124 10.81 -10.19 -14.66
C GLY A 124 10.47 -10.17 -13.17
N LEU A 125 9.34 -9.57 -12.76
CA LEU A 125 8.86 -9.62 -11.38
C LEU A 125 8.40 -11.03 -10.98
N VAL A 126 7.72 -11.74 -11.88
CA VAL A 126 7.32 -13.14 -11.68
C VAL A 126 8.56 -14.02 -11.57
N GLU A 127 9.54 -13.81 -12.45
CA GLU A 127 10.81 -14.54 -12.44
C GLU A 127 11.62 -14.29 -11.16
N ALA A 128 11.69 -13.04 -10.68
CA ALA A 128 12.32 -12.69 -9.42
C ALA A 128 11.65 -13.44 -8.25
N MET A 129 10.31 -13.45 -8.20
CA MET A 129 9.54 -14.16 -7.16
C MET A 129 9.63 -15.68 -7.24
N ARG A 130 9.96 -16.26 -8.39
CA ARG A 130 10.27 -17.70 -8.50
C ARG A 130 11.66 -18.03 -7.98
N GLN A 131 12.59 -17.06 -8.01
CA GLN A 131 13.97 -17.23 -7.56
C GLN A 131 14.16 -16.88 -6.08
N SER A 132 13.16 -16.26 -5.45
CA SER A 132 13.19 -15.91 -4.04
C SER A 132 12.86 -17.11 -3.15
N GLU A 133 13.07 -16.95 -1.86
CA GLU A 133 12.73 -17.92 -0.81
C GLU A 133 11.26 -17.85 -0.37
N LEU A 134 10.39 -17.27 -1.21
CA LEU A 134 8.96 -17.15 -0.91
C LEU A 134 8.37 -18.57 -0.72
N PRO A 135 7.79 -18.90 0.46
CA PRO A 135 7.28 -20.24 0.70
C PRO A 135 6.16 -20.63 -0.26
N GLU A 136 6.07 -21.93 -0.58
CA GLU A 136 5.04 -22.43 -1.47
C GLU A 136 3.64 -22.17 -0.89
N GLY A 137 2.75 -21.61 -1.72
CA GLY A 137 1.38 -21.28 -1.32
C GLY A 137 1.23 -19.95 -0.55
N THR A 138 2.31 -19.19 -0.36
CA THR A 138 2.28 -17.85 0.24
C THR A 138 1.90 -16.79 -0.78
N ASN A 139 0.95 -15.92 -0.43
CA ASN A 139 0.56 -14.78 -1.25
C ASN A 139 1.59 -13.66 -1.08
N PHE A 140 1.95 -12.98 -2.16
CA PHE A 140 2.85 -11.84 -2.09
C PHE A 140 2.11 -10.56 -2.49
N LEU A 141 2.11 -9.55 -1.62
CA LEU A 141 1.56 -8.23 -1.90
C LEU A 141 2.68 -7.20 -2.11
N LEU A 142 2.74 -6.63 -3.30
CA LEU A 142 3.54 -5.45 -3.61
C LEU A 142 2.67 -4.19 -3.50
N VAL A 143 3.04 -3.29 -2.60
CA VAL A 143 2.42 -1.96 -2.48
C VAL A 143 3.33 -0.91 -3.11
N VAL A 144 2.88 -0.27 -4.20
CA VAL A 144 3.53 0.88 -4.81
C VAL A 144 2.84 2.15 -4.29
N ASP A 145 3.42 2.74 -3.25
CA ASP A 145 2.90 3.96 -2.64
C ASP A 145 3.31 5.20 -3.46
N GLN A 146 2.44 6.21 -3.54
CA GLN A 146 2.66 7.41 -4.37
C GLN A 146 2.99 7.09 -5.83
N PHE A 147 2.19 6.23 -6.44
CA PHE A 147 2.36 5.81 -7.82
C PHE A 147 2.40 7.00 -8.79
N GLU A 148 1.80 8.15 -8.47
CA GLU A 148 1.87 9.34 -9.32
C GLU A 148 3.29 9.85 -9.60
N GLU A 149 4.30 9.44 -8.81
CA GLU A 149 5.70 9.73 -9.07
C GLU A 149 6.16 9.19 -10.44
N ILE A 150 5.57 8.10 -10.94
CA ILE A 150 5.91 7.51 -12.23
C ILE A 150 5.66 8.47 -13.40
N PHE A 151 4.59 9.29 -13.32
CA PHE A 151 4.26 10.25 -14.37
C PHE A 151 5.24 11.43 -14.40
N ARG A 152 5.88 11.74 -13.26
CA ARG A 152 6.94 12.76 -13.21
C ARG A 152 8.24 12.19 -13.74
N PHE A 153 8.59 10.97 -13.31
CA PHE A 153 9.78 10.26 -13.77
C PHE A 153 9.81 10.14 -15.30
N ARG A 154 8.70 9.70 -15.91
CA ARG A 154 8.50 9.60 -17.36
C ARG A 154 8.82 10.87 -18.15
N ARG A 155 8.62 12.05 -17.58
CA ARG A 155 8.73 13.34 -18.30
C ARG A 155 10.15 13.86 -18.38
N SER A 156 11.13 13.15 -17.84
CA SER A 156 12.53 13.59 -17.81
C SER A 156 13.21 13.45 -19.17
N ASP A 157 13.09 12.30 -19.83
CA ASP A 157 13.60 12.02 -21.18
C ASP A 157 12.99 10.72 -21.77
N ASP A 158 13.33 10.40 -23.03
CA ASP A 158 12.82 9.20 -23.72
C ASP A 158 13.19 7.89 -23.00
N ALA A 159 14.37 7.81 -22.39
CA ALA A 159 14.81 6.61 -21.67
C ALA A 159 13.99 6.41 -20.39
N THR A 160 13.64 7.49 -19.69
CA THR A 160 12.74 7.42 -18.53
C THR A 160 11.31 7.06 -18.91
N ASP A 161 10.84 7.41 -20.12
CA ASP A 161 9.53 6.96 -20.62
C ASP A 161 9.49 5.45 -20.82
N GLU A 162 10.48 4.90 -21.53
CA GLU A 162 10.60 3.46 -21.73
C GLU A 162 10.70 2.70 -20.40
N GLN A 163 11.49 3.20 -19.44
CA GLN A 163 11.60 2.60 -18.11
C GLN A 163 10.29 2.68 -17.32
N ALA A 164 9.55 3.79 -17.40
CA ALA A 164 8.25 3.92 -16.78
C ALA A 164 7.24 2.91 -17.35
N ALA A 165 7.17 2.81 -18.69
CA ALA A 165 6.32 1.86 -19.37
C ALA A 165 6.67 0.41 -19.03
N PHE A 166 7.97 0.10 -18.95
CA PHE A 166 8.45 -1.22 -18.56
C PHE A 166 8.08 -1.56 -17.11
N PHE A 167 8.30 -0.64 -16.17
CA PHE A 167 7.91 -0.80 -14.76
C PHE A 167 6.40 -1.05 -14.63
N VAL A 168 5.56 -0.26 -15.31
CA VAL A 168 4.11 -0.47 -15.32
C VAL A 168 3.76 -1.85 -15.87
N ASN A 169 4.42 -2.28 -16.96
CA ASN A 169 4.19 -3.60 -17.52
C ASN A 169 4.53 -4.73 -16.52
N LEU A 170 5.61 -4.61 -15.75
CA LEU A 170 5.94 -5.61 -14.70
C LEU A 170 4.82 -5.78 -13.68
N LEU A 171 4.21 -4.68 -13.21
CA LEU A 171 3.10 -4.72 -12.25
C LEU A 171 1.86 -5.40 -12.84
N LEU A 172 1.54 -5.08 -14.09
CA LEU A 172 0.38 -5.63 -14.80
C LEU A 172 0.56 -7.11 -15.09
N GLU A 173 1.72 -7.53 -15.59
CA GLU A 173 2.00 -8.94 -15.85
C GLU A 173 2.01 -9.77 -14.56
N ALA A 174 2.62 -9.25 -13.49
CA ALA A 174 2.64 -9.93 -12.20
C ALA A 174 1.25 -10.21 -11.63
N SER A 175 0.32 -9.25 -11.78
CA SER A 175 -1.06 -9.41 -11.30
C SER A 175 -1.98 -10.20 -12.26
N ALA A 176 -1.69 -10.20 -13.57
CA ALA A 176 -2.51 -10.88 -14.57
C ALA A 176 -2.22 -12.38 -14.71
N GLN A 177 -0.98 -12.81 -14.46
CA GLN A 177 -0.61 -14.23 -14.51
C GLN A 177 -1.27 -15.05 -13.38
N ALA A 178 -1.38 -16.37 -13.56
CA ALA A 178 -2.05 -17.29 -12.63
C ALA A 178 -1.12 -18.24 -11.86
N ASP A 179 0.14 -18.32 -12.25
CA ASP A 179 1.11 -19.29 -11.72
C ASP A 179 1.55 -19.00 -10.28
N LEU A 180 1.70 -17.72 -9.93
CA LEU A 180 2.04 -17.25 -8.59
C LEU A 180 0.92 -16.38 -8.02
N PRO A 181 0.63 -16.45 -6.71
CA PRO A 181 -0.35 -15.58 -6.05
C PRO A 181 0.24 -14.18 -5.76
N LEU A 182 0.53 -13.43 -6.82
CA LEU A 182 1.06 -12.07 -6.73
C LEU A 182 -0.09 -11.06 -6.78
N TYR A 183 -0.05 -10.13 -5.84
CA TYR A 183 -1.01 -9.05 -5.67
C TYR A 183 -0.28 -7.70 -5.74
N VAL A 184 -0.92 -6.72 -6.37
CA VAL A 184 -0.40 -5.37 -6.51
C VAL A 184 -1.42 -4.37 -6.00
N ILE A 185 -0.96 -3.47 -5.14
CA ILE A 185 -1.70 -2.27 -4.79
C ILE A 185 -0.89 -1.06 -5.23
N ILE A 186 -1.52 -0.14 -5.94
CA ILE A 186 -0.97 1.20 -6.13
C ILE A 186 -1.75 2.18 -5.25
N THR A 187 -1.06 3.10 -4.58
CA THR A 187 -1.73 4.27 -3.99
C THR A 187 -1.48 5.48 -4.87
N MET A 188 -2.52 6.25 -5.16
CA MET A 188 -2.39 7.39 -6.05
C MET A 188 -3.32 8.53 -5.65
N ARG A 189 -2.91 9.76 -5.95
CA ARG A 189 -3.86 10.88 -5.85
C ARG A 189 -4.90 10.86 -6.96
N SER A 190 -6.14 11.25 -6.63
CA SER A 190 -7.26 11.24 -7.58
C SER A 190 -7.09 12.18 -8.78
N ASP A 191 -6.34 13.27 -8.63
CA ASP A 191 -6.05 14.19 -9.72
C ASP A 191 -5.09 13.62 -10.79
N PHE A 192 -4.48 12.46 -10.53
CA PHE A 192 -3.61 11.76 -11.49
C PHE A 192 -4.32 10.62 -12.23
N LEU A 193 -5.60 10.32 -11.96
CA LEU A 193 -6.33 9.26 -12.66
C LEU A 193 -6.32 9.43 -14.18
N GLY A 194 -6.42 10.67 -14.68
CA GLY A 194 -6.35 10.95 -16.11
C GLY A 194 -5.01 10.57 -16.74
N GLU A 195 -3.91 10.64 -15.99
CA GLU A 195 -2.56 10.31 -16.47
C GLU A 195 -2.40 8.82 -16.75
N CYS A 196 -3.19 7.94 -16.11
CA CYS A 196 -3.21 6.50 -16.40
C CYS A 196 -3.56 6.19 -17.86
N SER A 197 -4.31 7.05 -18.55
CA SER A 197 -4.64 6.90 -19.98
C SER A 197 -3.42 6.87 -20.91
N GLN A 198 -2.26 7.32 -20.43
CA GLN A 198 -0.99 7.23 -21.14
C GLN A 198 -0.43 5.80 -21.21
N PHE A 199 -0.95 4.91 -20.35
CA PHE A 199 -0.62 3.49 -20.31
C PHE A 199 -1.92 2.70 -20.53
N PRO A 200 -2.28 2.32 -21.78
CA PRO A 200 -3.62 1.79 -22.08
C PRO A 200 -4.07 0.63 -21.18
N ARG A 201 -3.21 -0.38 -20.97
CA ARG A 201 -3.52 -1.53 -20.09
C ARG A 201 -3.66 -1.13 -18.62
N LEU A 202 -2.94 -0.09 -18.17
CA LEU A 202 -3.05 0.39 -16.80
C LEU A 202 -4.42 1.04 -16.56
N ALA A 203 -4.91 1.83 -17.50
CA ALA A 203 -6.22 2.47 -17.37
C ALA A 203 -7.34 1.44 -17.18
N ASP A 204 -7.35 0.38 -18.01
CA ASP A 204 -8.33 -0.70 -17.89
C ASP A 204 -8.21 -1.43 -16.53
N THR A 205 -6.99 -1.77 -16.14
CA THR A 205 -6.73 -2.47 -14.86
C THR A 205 -7.11 -1.61 -13.64
N VAL A 206 -6.85 -0.31 -13.70
CA VAL A 206 -7.27 0.65 -12.66
C VAL A 206 -8.79 0.72 -12.59
N ASN A 207 -9.50 0.80 -13.72
CA ASN A 207 -10.96 0.86 -13.74
C ASN A 207 -11.61 -0.39 -13.11
N GLU A 208 -11.04 -1.58 -13.33
CA GLU A 208 -11.53 -2.83 -12.73
C GLU A 208 -11.27 -2.90 -11.22
N GLY A 209 -10.13 -2.34 -10.80
CA GLY A 209 -9.58 -2.41 -9.44
C GLY A 209 -9.70 -1.15 -8.60
N GLU A 210 -10.42 -0.11 -9.03
CA GLU A 210 -10.42 1.19 -8.35
C GLU A 210 -11.09 1.13 -6.97
N PHE A 211 -10.39 1.62 -5.95
CA PHE A 211 -10.92 1.89 -4.62
C PHE A 211 -10.70 3.36 -4.26
N LEU A 212 -11.72 4.19 -4.50
CA LEU A 212 -11.71 5.59 -4.07
C LEU A 212 -11.95 5.67 -2.56
N ILE A 213 -10.94 6.09 -1.80
CA ILE A 213 -11.05 6.21 -0.34
C ILE A 213 -12.06 7.30 0.03
N PRO A 214 -13.16 6.96 0.73
CA PRO A 214 -14.11 7.95 1.16
C PRO A 214 -13.53 8.79 2.30
N ARG A 215 -14.06 9.99 2.50
CA ARG A 215 -13.83 10.73 3.75
C ARG A 215 -14.45 9.96 4.92
N LEU A 216 -13.84 10.09 6.09
CA LEU A 216 -14.41 9.55 7.32
C LEU A 216 -15.75 10.26 7.59
N ASN A 217 -16.81 9.49 7.80
CA ASN A 217 -18.06 10.05 8.30
C ASN A 217 -17.91 10.45 9.79
N ARG A 218 -18.92 11.10 10.36
CA ARG A 218 -18.84 11.63 11.73
C ARG A 218 -18.54 10.56 12.79
N ASP A 219 -19.12 9.37 12.66
CA ASP A 219 -18.92 8.28 13.63
C ASP A 219 -17.52 7.68 13.48
N GLN A 220 -17.07 7.48 12.24
CA GLN A 220 -15.71 7.04 11.94
C GLN A 220 -14.64 8.05 12.43
N ARG A 221 -14.88 9.36 12.27
CA ARG A 221 -14.01 10.40 12.85
C ARG A 221 -13.99 10.33 14.37
N LYS A 222 -15.14 10.08 15.01
CA LYS A 222 -15.23 9.91 16.45
C LYS A 222 -14.43 8.70 16.92
N GLU A 223 -14.52 7.58 16.22
CA GLU A 223 -13.71 6.38 16.49
C GLU A 223 -12.21 6.66 16.33
N ALA A 224 -11.80 7.32 15.23
CA ALA A 224 -10.43 7.70 14.97
C ALA A 224 -9.82 8.62 16.05
N ILE A 225 -10.65 9.43 16.73
CA ILE A 225 -10.22 10.29 17.84
C ILE A 225 -10.21 9.51 19.17
N VAL A 226 -11.30 8.81 19.48
CA VAL A 226 -11.51 8.22 20.82
C VAL A 226 -10.75 6.91 21.00
N GLY A 227 -10.65 6.10 19.95
CA GLY A 227 -9.99 4.79 19.97
C GLY A 227 -8.53 4.87 20.47
N PRO A 228 -7.66 5.67 19.83
CA PRO A 228 -6.25 5.78 20.24
C PRO A 228 -6.09 6.28 21.68
N ILE A 229 -6.95 7.21 22.12
CA ILE A 229 -6.95 7.74 23.49
C ILE A 229 -7.24 6.64 24.50
N LYS A 230 -8.24 5.78 24.23
CA LYS A 230 -8.57 4.64 25.10
C LYS A 230 -7.43 3.63 25.19
N VAL A 231 -6.76 3.35 24.07
CA VAL A 231 -5.61 2.44 24.02
C VAL A 231 -4.45 2.96 24.87
N ALA A 232 -4.20 4.28 24.83
CA ALA A 232 -3.25 4.96 25.69
C ALA A 232 -3.73 5.18 27.13
N ARG A 233 -4.88 4.62 27.53
CA ARG A 233 -5.52 4.79 28.85
C ARG A 233 -5.75 6.26 29.23
N GLY A 234 -5.92 7.12 28.23
CA GLY A 234 -6.29 8.51 28.39
C GLY A 234 -7.81 8.70 28.40
N GLU A 235 -8.23 9.93 28.69
CA GLU A 235 -9.64 10.35 28.65
C GLU A 235 -9.78 11.62 27.81
N ILE A 236 -10.93 11.77 27.16
CA ILE A 236 -11.30 12.98 26.41
C ILE A 236 -12.67 13.46 26.86
N THR A 237 -12.78 14.76 27.13
CA THR A 237 -14.08 15.36 27.47
C THR A 237 -14.98 15.43 26.25
N ASP A 238 -16.29 15.25 26.43
CA ASP A 238 -17.28 15.40 25.34
C ASP A 238 -17.20 16.77 24.66
N ARG A 239 -16.94 17.82 25.45
CA ARG A 239 -16.76 19.19 24.92
C ARG A 239 -15.59 19.27 23.94
N LEU A 240 -14.44 18.66 24.27
CA LEU A 240 -13.28 18.67 23.38
C LEU A 240 -13.53 17.79 22.15
N LEU A 241 -14.13 16.61 22.32
CA LEU A 241 -14.48 15.73 21.21
C LEU A 241 -15.42 16.44 20.21
N LEU A 242 -16.49 17.06 20.70
CA LEU A 242 -17.43 17.80 19.86
C LEU A 242 -16.75 18.96 19.13
N ARG A 243 -15.83 19.67 19.81
CA ARG A 243 -15.03 20.72 19.17
C ARG A 243 -14.19 20.17 18.03
N LEU A 244 -13.42 19.11 18.27
CA LEU A 244 -12.57 18.48 17.24
C LEU A 244 -13.39 18.00 16.03
N LEU A 245 -14.54 17.37 16.26
CA LEU A 245 -15.41 16.89 15.19
C LEU A 245 -15.97 18.03 14.32
N ASN A 246 -16.20 19.20 14.91
CA ASN A 246 -16.69 20.37 14.19
C ASN A 246 -15.55 21.12 13.46
N ASP A 247 -14.35 21.18 14.06
CA ASP A 247 -13.17 21.84 13.48
C ASP A 247 -12.65 21.10 12.23
N ILE A 248 -12.85 19.77 12.14
CA ILE A 248 -12.42 18.95 10.98
C ILE A 248 -13.25 19.24 9.70
N GLY A 249 -14.44 19.83 9.82
CA GLY A 249 -15.27 20.28 8.68
C GLY A 249 -15.76 19.18 7.73
N ASP A 250 -16.67 19.54 6.82
CA ASP A 250 -17.16 18.65 5.73
C ASP A 250 -16.60 19.03 4.35
N ASP A 251 -15.61 19.93 4.30
CA ASP A 251 -15.03 20.51 3.06
C ASP A 251 -14.21 19.51 2.25
#